data_AF-A0A2Z2MLC9-F1
#
_entry.id   AF-A0A2Z2MLC9-F1
#
_cell.length_a   1.000
_cell.length_b   1.000
_cell.length_c   1.000
_cell.angle_alpha   90.00
_cell.angle_beta   90.00
_cell.angle_gamma   90.00
#
_symmetry.space_group_name_H-M   'P 1'
#
loop_
_entity.id
_entity.type
_entity.pdbx_description
1 polymer ?
#
loop_
_entity_poly.entity_id
_entity_poly.type
_entity_poly.pdbx_seq_one_letter_code
_entity_poly.pdbx_strand_id
1 'polypeptide(L)'
;MEEVMELKDVLEKVEGKLIAAGKMYGAMNFAVWLVIMLFYYVLMGLFDLSWKFGLVYWPLAFIVAMVFTGRIWRMFKRLGRVTGEELGLSSGGGVLVGLSWMVGMIVGWVIVPRMGLGVTDEASVAMGFLTFIGISVLGMWLVFARYGGMEREMIPAFLLPLTGVPAAMKMVDGSLLWASFLVALGFSATVLWYLYSAFRAIER
;
A
#
# COMPACT_ATOMS: atom_id res chain seq x y z
N MET A 1 40.85 -5.91 21.21
CA MET A 1 39.59 -6.69 21.28
C MET A 1 38.40 -5.80 21.63
N GLU A 2 38.53 -4.86 22.59
CA GLU A 2 37.49 -3.85 22.87
C GLU A 2 37.09 -3.00 21.65
N GLU A 3 38.05 -2.48 20.88
CA GLU A 3 37.77 -1.67 19.69
C GLU A 3 36.92 -2.42 18.64
N VAL A 4 37.08 -3.75 18.54
CA VAL A 4 36.31 -4.60 17.60
C VAL A 4 34.88 -4.80 18.10
N MET A 5 34.69 -4.90 19.41
CA MET A 5 33.35 -4.98 20.02
C MET A 5 32.61 -3.64 19.90
N GLU A 6 33.30 -2.53 20.14
CA GLU A 6 32.73 -1.18 19.99
C GLU A 6 32.33 -0.90 18.54
N LEU A 7 33.17 -1.29 17.57
CA LEU A 7 32.82 -1.16 16.15
C LEU A 7 31.57 -1.97 15.79
N LYS A 8 31.45 -3.19 16.33
CA LYS A 8 30.31 -4.07 16.09
C LYS A 8 29.01 -3.47 16.66
N ASP A 9 29.06 -2.96 17.89
CA ASP A 9 27.91 -2.29 18.53
C ASP A 9 27.45 -1.05 17.75
N VAL A 10 28.40 -0.28 17.20
CA VAL A 10 28.07 0.89 16.36
C VAL A 10 27.43 0.46 15.05
N LEU A 11 27.94 -0.61 14.42
CA LEU A 11 27.40 -1.14 13.17
C LEU A 11 25.98 -1.69 13.35
N GLU A 12 25.72 -2.46 14.42
CA GLU A 12 24.37 -2.98 14.72
C GLU A 12 23.37 -1.83 14.91
N LYS A 13 23.75 -0.76 15.62
CA LYS A 13 22.91 0.44 15.78
C LYS A 13 22.64 1.17 14.47
N VAL A 14 23.60 1.18 13.53
CA VAL A 14 23.42 1.79 12.22
C VAL A 14 22.49 0.93 11.35
N GLU A 15 22.67 -0.39 11.35
CA GLU A 15 21.80 -1.33 10.66
C GLU A 15 20.34 -1.22 11.15
N GLY A 16 20.13 -1.20 12.46
CA GLY A 16 18.80 -1.01 13.06
C GLY A 16 18.12 0.28 12.60
N LYS A 17 18.85 1.39 12.52
CA LYS A 17 18.36 2.68 12.01
C LYS A 17 18.03 2.65 10.51
N LEU A 18 18.79 1.93 9.70
CA LEU A 18 18.51 1.77 8.27
C LEU A 18 17.24 0.96 8.04
N ILE A 19 17.09 -0.17 8.75
CA ILE A 19 15.88 -0.99 8.72
C ILE A 19 14.67 -0.15 9.14
N ALA A 20 14.80 0.61 10.22
CA ALA A 20 13.75 1.51 10.69
C ALA A 20 13.37 2.57 9.64
N ALA A 21 14.36 3.18 8.98
CA ALA A 21 14.10 4.14 7.90
C ALA A 21 13.36 3.48 6.72
N GLY A 22 13.70 2.23 6.38
CA GLY A 22 12.99 1.46 5.36
C GLY A 22 11.54 1.19 5.73
N LYS A 23 11.29 0.81 6.99
CA LYS A 23 9.93 0.59 7.51
C LYS A 23 9.12 1.89 7.59
N MET A 24 9.74 3.01 7.97
CA MET A 24 9.10 4.34 7.92
C MET A 24 8.75 4.75 6.49
N TYR A 25 9.61 4.45 5.50
CA TYR A 25 9.29 4.67 4.08
C TYR A 25 8.06 3.86 3.65
N GLY A 26 8.00 2.58 4.02
CA GLY A 26 6.82 1.72 3.79
C GLY A 26 5.55 2.33 4.39
N ALA A 27 5.61 2.75 5.67
CA ALA A 27 4.49 3.42 6.35
C ALA A 27 4.02 4.67 5.57
N MET A 28 4.96 5.52 5.17
CA MET A 28 4.65 6.76 4.45
C MET A 28 4.00 6.50 3.10
N ASN A 29 4.40 5.45 2.38
CA ASN A 29 3.79 5.09 1.11
C ASN A 29 2.30 4.74 1.28
N PHE A 30 1.98 3.85 2.24
CA PHE A 30 0.59 3.50 2.55
C PHE A 30 -0.20 4.68 3.10
N ALA A 31 0.39 5.52 3.95
CA ALA A 31 -0.26 6.69 4.51
C ALA A 31 -0.67 7.71 3.43
N VAL A 32 0.19 7.96 2.44
CA VAL A 32 -0.12 8.87 1.32
C VAL A 32 -1.31 8.38 0.52
N TRP A 33 -1.33 7.09 0.16
CA TRP A 33 -2.46 6.50 -0.56
C TRP A 33 -3.73 6.49 0.28
N LEU A 34 -3.64 6.20 1.57
CA LEU A 34 -4.76 6.28 2.51
C LEU A 34 -5.36 7.69 2.54
N VAL A 35 -4.54 8.73 2.66
CA VAL A 35 -4.98 10.12 2.65
C VAL A 35 -5.67 10.46 1.34
N ILE A 36 -5.09 10.06 0.20
CA ILE A 36 -5.69 10.28 -1.13
C ILE A 36 -7.06 9.59 -1.24
N MET A 37 -7.18 8.33 -0.81
CA MET A 37 -8.45 7.60 -0.88
C MET A 37 -9.49 8.24 0.04
N LEU A 38 -9.14 8.53 1.29
CA LEU A 38 -10.06 9.15 2.24
C LEU A 38 -10.50 10.54 1.78
N PHE A 39 -9.59 11.34 1.23
CA PHE A 39 -9.94 12.65 0.70
C PHE A 39 -10.93 12.55 -0.48
N TYR A 40 -10.74 11.56 -1.37
CA TYR A 40 -11.70 11.29 -2.43
C TYR A 40 -13.09 10.96 -1.87
N TYR A 41 -13.16 10.10 -0.85
CA TYR A 41 -14.43 9.71 -0.23
C TYR A 41 -15.10 10.87 0.52
N VAL A 42 -14.33 11.72 1.19
CA VAL A 42 -14.85 12.95 1.82
C VAL A 42 -15.47 13.85 0.75
N LEU A 43 -14.81 14.05 -0.38
CA LEU A 43 -15.35 14.87 -1.48
C LEU A 43 -16.62 14.27 -2.06
N MET A 44 -16.67 12.95 -2.31
CA MET A 44 -17.89 12.29 -2.78
C MET A 44 -19.03 12.35 -1.77
N GLY A 45 -18.73 12.37 -0.47
CA GLY A 45 -19.76 12.50 0.58
C GLY A 45 -20.31 13.92 0.74
N LEU A 46 -19.54 14.94 0.36
CA LEU A 46 -19.93 16.36 0.49
C LEU A 46 -20.54 16.95 -0.78
N PHE A 47 -20.19 16.40 -1.94
CA PHE A 47 -20.55 16.94 -3.25
C PHE A 47 -21.13 15.85 -4.15
N ASP A 48 -22.13 16.19 -4.95
CA ASP A 48 -22.64 15.33 -6.02
C ASP A 48 -21.69 15.38 -7.23
N LEU A 49 -20.64 14.57 -7.18
CA LEU A 49 -19.55 14.60 -8.15
C LEU A 49 -19.84 13.66 -9.33
N SER A 50 -19.84 14.21 -10.54
CA SER A 50 -19.91 13.38 -11.75
C SER A 50 -18.69 12.47 -11.88
N TRP A 51 -18.84 11.35 -12.60
CA TRP A 51 -17.74 10.42 -12.92
C TRP A 51 -16.52 11.09 -13.57
N LYS A 52 -16.70 12.23 -14.25
CA LYS A 52 -15.62 13.04 -14.83
C LYS A 52 -14.66 13.59 -13.76
N PHE A 53 -15.15 13.85 -12.56
CA PHE A 53 -14.31 14.26 -11.44
C PHE A 53 -13.27 13.18 -11.13
N GLY A 54 -13.68 11.90 -11.06
CA GLY A 54 -12.78 10.77 -10.86
C GLY A 54 -11.68 10.68 -11.94
N LEU A 55 -12.02 10.96 -13.20
CA LEU A 55 -11.04 10.99 -14.30
C LEU A 55 -9.94 12.05 -14.13
N VAL A 56 -10.23 13.15 -13.44
CA VAL A 56 -9.25 14.21 -13.19
C VAL A 56 -8.53 13.98 -11.86
N TYR A 57 -9.28 13.58 -10.83
CA TYR A 57 -8.80 13.37 -9.48
C TYR A 57 -7.70 12.29 -9.43
N TRP A 58 -7.95 11.11 -10.00
CA TRP A 58 -7.03 9.98 -9.87
C TRP A 58 -5.68 10.21 -10.55
N PRO A 59 -5.59 10.74 -11.79
CA PRO A 59 -4.30 11.10 -12.38
C PRO A 59 -3.55 12.17 -11.57
N LEU A 60 -4.24 13.20 -11.09
CA LEU A 60 -3.62 14.25 -10.28
C LEU A 60 -3.09 13.69 -8.95
N ALA A 61 -3.91 12.89 -8.27
CA ALA A 61 -3.54 12.23 -7.03
C ALA A 61 -2.37 11.26 -7.22
N PHE A 62 -2.34 10.52 -8.34
CA PHE A 62 -1.21 9.66 -8.70
C PHE A 62 0.08 10.47 -8.86
N ILE A 63 0.03 11.61 -9.57
CA ILE A 63 1.20 12.51 -9.70
C ILE A 63 1.66 12.99 -8.32
N VAL A 64 0.74 13.44 -7.46
CA VAL A 64 1.07 13.89 -6.10
C VAL A 64 1.72 12.77 -5.29
N ALA A 65 1.14 11.56 -5.32
CA ALA A 65 1.67 10.38 -4.64
C ALA A 65 3.08 10.03 -5.13
N MET A 66 3.31 10.02 -6.44
CA MET A 66 4.61 9.69 -7.03
C MET A 66 5.67 10.75 -6.72
N VAL A 67 5.31 12.03 -6.74
CA VAL A 67 6.23 13.12 -6.36
C VAL A 67 6.63 13.00 -4.89
N PHE A 68 5.66 12.76 -4.01
CA PHE A 68 5.91 12.66 -2.57
C PHE A 68 6.72 11.41 -2.22
N THR A 69 6.28 10.22 -2.66
CA THR A 69 6.99 8.96 -2.44
C THR A 69 8.37 8.98 -3.11
N GLY A 70 8.50 9.56 -4.30
CA GLY A 70 9.78 9.72 -4.99
C GLY A 70 10.76 10.65 -4.27
N ARG A 71 10.29 11.67 -3.55
CA ARG A 71 11.14 12.50 -2.68
C ARG A 71 11.64 11.70 -1.48
N ILE A 72 10.77 10.97 -0.79
CA ILE A 72 11.16 10.15 0.36
C ILE A 72 12.10 9.02 -0.07
N TRP A 73 11.82 8.38 -1.22
CA TRP A 73 12.68 7.34 -1.78
C TRP A 73 14.10 7.85 -2.07
N ARG A 74 14.25 9.08 -2.56
CA ARG A 74 15.57 9.68 -2.76
C ARG A 74 16.31 9.92 -1.44
N MET A 75 15.61 10.33 -0.38
CA MET A 75 16.19 10.47 0.95
C MET A 75 16.65 9.11 1.49
N PHE A 76 15.81 8.09 1.36
CA PHE A 76 16.13 6.71 1.78
C PHE A 76 17.33 6.14 1.00
N LYS A 77 17.37 6.28 -0.33
CA LYS A 77 18.52 5.85 -1.13
C LYS A 77 19.80 6.59 -0.78
N ARG A 78 19.72 7.86 -0.38
CA ARG A 78 20.90 8.60 0.10
C ARG A 78 21.42 8.01 1.41
N LEU A 79 20.53 7.59 2.32
CA LEU A 79 20.92 6.93 3.57
C LEU A 79 21.62 5.59 3.31
N GLY A 80 21.05 4.72 2.46
CA GLY A 80 21.67 3.43 2.11
C GLY A 80 23.04 3.55 1.44
N ARG A 81 23.22 4.52 0.55
CA ARG A 81 24.52 4.78 -0.10
C ARG A 81 25.60 5.17 0.89
N VAL A 82 25.25 5.93 1.93
CA VAL A 82 26.21 6.35 2.97
C VAL A 82 26.64 5.16 3.82
N THR A 83 25.80 4.13 3.92
CA THR A 83 26.06 2.92 4.70
C THR A 83 26.53 1.73 3.87
N GLY A 84 26.77 1.92 2.58
CA GLY A 84 27.31 0.87 1.68
C GLY A 84 26.27 -0.12 1.15
N GLU A 85 24.97 0.07 1.43
CA GLU A 85 23.89 -0.78 0.92
C GLU A 85 23.27 -0.18 -0.36
N GLU A 86 23.29 -0.93 -1.46
CA GLU A 86 22.48 -0.61 -2.63
C GLU A 86 21.01 -0.94 -2.37
N LEU A 87 20.31 0.00 -1.72
CA LEU A 87 18.87 -0.11 -1.47
C LEU A 87 18.11 0.17 -2.78
N GLY A 88 17.63 -0.90 -3.44
CA GLY A 88 16.80 -0.77 -4.62
C GLY A 88 16.17 -2.09 -5.07
N LEU A 89 14.88 -2.04 -5.42
CA LEU A 89 14.30 -3.04 -6.31
C LEU A 89 14.96 -2.93 -7.68
N SER A 90 15.33 -4.06 -8.26
CA SER A 90 15.80 -4.10 -9.65
C SER A 90 14.74 -3.49 -10.58
N SER A 91 15.16 -2.96 -11.73
CA SER A 91 14.23 -2.39 -12.72
C SER A 91 13.10 -3.36 -13.08
N GLY A 92 13.35 -4.68 -13.04
CA GLY A 92 12.34 -5.72 -13.23
C GLY A 92 11.29 -5.80 -12.12
N GLY A 93 11.69 -5.61 -10.86
CA GLY A 93 10.76 -5.57 -9.72
C GLY A 93 9.74 -4.44 -9.84
N GLY A 94 10.17 -3.24 -10.25
CA GLY A 94 9.26 -2.11 -10.47
C GLY A 94 8.22 -2.38 -11.57
N VAL A 95 8.62 -3.01 -12.67
CA VAL A 95 7.72 -3.39 -13.77
C VAL A 95 6.69 -4.42 -13.30
N LEU A 96 7.10 -5.42 -12.52
CA LEU A 96 6.19 -6.43 -11.99
C LEU A 96 5.16 -5.86 -11.02
N VAL A 97 5.54 -4.87 -10.20
CA VAL A 97 4.57 -4.11 -9.40
C VAL A 97 3.58 -3.39 -10.33
N GLY A 98 4.06 -2.67 -11.35
CA GLY A 98 3.17 -2.03 -12.32
C GLY A 98 2.18 -3.01 -12.97
N LEU A 99 2.64 -4.20 -13.34
CA LEU A 99 1.82 -5.27 -13.89
C LEU A 99 0.76 -5.76 -12.89
N SER A 100 1.09 -5.93 -11.61
CA SER A 100 0.11 -6.38 -10.61
C SER A 100 -1.03 -5.38 -10.43
N TRP A 101 -0.74 -4.08 -10.47
CA TRP A 101 -1.76 -3.02 -10.43
C TRP A 101 -2.63 -3.00 -11.68
N MET A 102 -2.06 -3.21 -12.87
CA MET A 102 -2.85 -3.33 -14.11
C MET A 102 -3.78 -4.54 -14.07
N VAL A 103 -3.28 -5.71 -13.63
CA VAL A 103 -4.09 -6.91 -13.46
C VAL A 103 -5.21 -6.67 -12.45
N GLY A 104 -4.90 -6.11 -11.28
CA GLY A 104 -5.90 -5.77 -10.28
C GLY A 104 -6.95 -4.80 -10.82
N MET A 105 -6.54 -3.79 -11.61
CA MET A 105 -7.46 -2.81 -12.20
C MET A 105 -8.43 -3.47 -13.19
N ILE A 106 -7.92 -4.32 -14.09
CA ILE A 106 -8.76 -5.05 -15.06
C ILE A 106 -9.72 -5.98 -14.32
N VAL A 107 -9.22 -6.77 -13.36
CA VAL A 107 -10.05 -7.73 -12.62
C VAL A 107 -11.11 -7.00 -11.79
N GLY A 108 -10.71 -6.00 -11.01
CA GLY A 108 -11.60 -5.33 -10.06
C GLY A 108 -12.56 -4.32 -10.69
N TRP A 109 -12.18 -3.61 -11.75
CA TRP A 109 -13.08 -2.62 -12.36
C TRP A 109 -13.84 -3.12 -13.59
N VAL A 110 -13.34 -4.15 -14.27
CA VAL A 110 -13.96 -4.66 -15.51
C VAL A 110 -14.59 -6.03 -15.31
N ILE A 111 -13.85 -7.00 -14.78
CA ILE A 111 -14.31 -8.39 -14.72
C ILE A 111 -15.33 -8.57 -13.60
N VAL A 112 -14.96 -8.30 -12.34
CA VAL A 112 -15.79 -8.60 -11.17
C VAL A 112 -17.15 -7.90 -11.20
N PRO A 113 -17.26 -6.58 -11.49
CA PRO A 113 -18.56 -5.92 -11.52
C PRO A 113 -19.49 -6.47 -12.61
N ARG A 114 -18.93 -6.90 -13.76
CA ARG A 114 -19.71 -7.47 -14.88
C ARG A 114 -20.21 -8.89 -14.63
N MET A 115 -19.65 -9.59 -13.65
CA MET A 115 -20.12 -10.92 -13.28
C MET A 115 -21.44 -10.87 -12.48
N GLY A 116 -21.85 -9.70 -11.97
CA GLY A 116 -23.11 -9.53 -11.26
C GLY A 116 -23.24 -10.42 -10.02
N LEU A 117 -22.14 -10.63 -9.30
CA LEU A 117 -22.08 -11.55 -8.15
C LEU A 117 -22.65 -10.96 -6.86
N GLY A 118 -22.84 -9.65 -6.79
CA GLY A 118 -23.47 -8.96 -5.66
C GLY A 118 -24.99 -8.96 -5.76
N VAL A 119 -25.67 -8.92 -4.61
CA VAL A 119 -27.14 -8.80 -4.56
C VAL A 119 -27.66 -7.47 -5.13
N THR A 120 -26.81 -6.46 -5.25
CA THR A 120 -27.08 -5.17 -5.90
C THR A 120 -25.92 -4.75 -6.81
N ASP A 121 -26.16 -3.78 -7.70
CA ASP A 121 -25.10 -3.19 -8.54
C ASP A 121 -24.01 -2.53 -7.68
N GLU A 122 -24.41 -1.84 -6.61
CA GLU A 122 -23.47 -1.26 -5.64
C GLU A 122 -22.59 -2.35 -5.01
N ALA A 123 -23.18 -3.46 -4.59
CA ALA A 123 -22.44 -4.60 -4.02
C ALA A 123 -21.43 -5.17 -5.01
N SER A 124 -21.82 -5.31 -6.29
CA SER A 124 -20.92 -5.80 -7.35
C SER A 124 -19.76 -4.83 -7.60
N VAL A 125 -19.99 -3.52 -7.55
CA VAL A 125 -18.94 -2.50 -7.63
C VAL A 125 -18.03 -2.53 -6.40
N ALA A 126 -18.59 -2.67 -5.19
CA ALA A 126 -17.84 -2.77 -3.94
C ALA A 126 -16.92 -4.00 -3.94
N MET A 127 -17.41 -5.16 -4.37
CA MET A 127 -16.60 -6.37 -4.57
C MET A 127 -15.45 -6.14 -5.56
N GLY A 128 -15.74 -5.43 -6.65
CA GLY A 128 -14.75 -5.06 -7.64
C GLY A 128 -13.65 -4.18 -7.06
N PHE A 129 -14.02 -3.15 -6.30
CA PHE A 129 -13.09 -2.27 -5.59
C PHE A 129 -12.19 -3.04 -4.59
N LEU A 130 -12.79 -3.90 -3.76
CA LEU A 130 -12.05 -4.72 -2.79
C LEU A 130 -11.08 -5.70 -3.49
N THR A 131 -11.52 -6.29 -4.60
CA THR A 131 -10.70 -7.21 -5.40
C THR A 131 -9.54 -6.46 -6.07
N PHE A 132 -9.80 -5.27 -6.61
CA PHE A 132 -8.76 -4.40 -7.19
C PHE A 132 -7.66 -4.14 -6.17
N ILE A 133 -8.00 -3.65 -4.99
CA ILE A 133 -7.01 -3.34 -3.94
C ILE A 133 -6.31 -4.61 -3.46
N GLY A 134 -7.09 -5.66 -3.14
CA GLY A 134 -6.58 -6.93 -2.65
C GLY A 134 -5.55 -7.57 -3.58
N ILE A 135 -5.88 -7.73 -4.86
CA ILE A 135 -4.98 -8.33 -5.85
C ILE A 135 -3.76 -7.44 -6.11
N SER A 136 -3.95 -6.12 -6.22
CA SER A 136 -2.85 -5.20 -6.53
C SER A 136 -1.79 -5.20 -5.43
N VAL A 137 -2.22 -5.12 -4.17
CA VAL A 137 -1.33 -5.10 -3.00
C VAL A 137 -0.73 -6.49 -2.74
N LEU A 138 -1.48 -7.58 -2.95
CA LEU A 138 -0.94 -8.94 -2.87
C LEU A 138 0.16 -9.16 -3.92
N GLY A 139 -0.06 -8.75 -5.16
CA GLY A 139 0.95 -8.86 -6.21
C GLY A 139 2.20 -8.04 -5.89
N MET A 140 2.04 -6.82 -5.38
CA MET A 140 3.16 -5.99 -4.90
C MET A 140 3.94 -6.69 -3.78
N TRP A 141 3.23 -7.27 -2.81
CA TRP A 141 3.84 -8.04 -1.72
C TRP A 141 4.62 -9.26 -2.22
N LEU A 142 4.09 -10.03 -3.18
CA LEU A 142 4.78 -11.17 -3.78
C LEU A 142 6.07 -10.76 -4.49
N VAL A 143 6.06 -9.62 -5.18
CA VAL A 143 7.26 -9.07 -5.81
C VAL A 143 8.30 -8.71 -4.76
N PHE A 144 7.91 -8.04 -3.67
CA PHE A 144 8.85 -7.70 -2.60
C PHE A 144 9.40 -8.97 -1.91
N ALA A 145 8.54 -9.94 -1.60
CA ALA A 145 8.96 -11.21 -1.02
C ALA A 145 9.99 -11.95 -1.89
N ARG A 146 9.92 -11.82 -3.23
CA ARG A 146 10.85 -12.47 -4.16
C ARG A 146 12.17 -11.72 -4.36
N TYR A 147 12.16 -10.38 -4.31
CA TYR A 147 13.29 -9.55 -4.76
C TYR A 147 13.87 -8.57 -3.72
N GLY A 148 13.15 -8.26 -2.65
CA GLY A 148 13.54 -7.22 -1.69
C GLY A 148 13.38 -7.60 -0.22
N GLY A 149 12.83 -8.79 0.08
CA GLY A 149 12.55 -9.25 1.43
C GLY A 149 11.05 -9.28 1.72
N MET A 150 10.65 -10.15 2.67
CA MET A 150 9.24 -10.37 2.99
C MET A 150 8.69 -9.26 3.89
N GLU A 151 8.01 -8.30 3.27
CA GLU A 151 7.34 -7.17 3.92
C GLU A 151 6.00 -7.58 4.56
N ARG A 152 6.06 -8.26 5.70
CA ARG A 152 4.88 -8.80 6.42
C ARG A 152 3.86 -7.72 6.79
N GLU A 153 4.31 -6.49 6.98
CA GLU A 153 3.48 -5.35 7.36
C GLU A 153 2.42 -4.99 6.31
N MET A 154 2.60 -5.40 5.05
CA MET A 154 1.63 -5.21 3.98
C MET A 154 0.42 -6.16 4.05
N ILE A 155 0.49 -7.22 4.87
CA ILE A 155 -0.54 -8.27 4.91
C ILE A 155 -1.95 -7.70 5.16
N PRO A 156 -2.19 -6.82 6.16
CA PRO A 156 -3.52 -6.27 6.39
C PRO A 156 -4.11 -5.55 5.17
N ALA A 157 -3.28 -4.83 4.42
CA ALA A 157 -3.72 -4.03 3.28
C ALA A 157 -4.20 -4.85 2.07
N PHE A 158 -3.83 -6.13 1.94
CA PHE A 158 -4.43 -7.02 0.93
C PHE A 158 -5.41 -8.03 1.55
N LEU A 159 -5.13 -8.53 2.75
CA LEU A 159 -5.91 -9.60 3.35
C LEU A 159 -7.31 -9.11 3.74
N LEU A 160 -7.41 -7.93 4.38
CA LEU A 160 -8.70 -7.38 4.78
C LEU A 160 -9.60 -7.08 3.58
N PRO A 161 -9.13 -6.43 2.49
CA PRO A 161 -9.95 -6.28 1.30
C PRO A 161 -10.40 -7.61 0.70
N LEU A 162 -9.50 -8.60 0.56
CA LEU A 162 -9.85 -9.90 -0.03
C LEU A 162 -10.88 -10.68 0.82
N THR A 163 -10.74 -10.68 2.15
CA THR A 163 -11.73 -11.32 3.03
C THR A 163 -13.05 -10.55 3.07
N GLY A 164 -13.03 -9.26 2.71
CA GLY A 164 -14.23 -8.45 2.59
C GLY A 164 -15.08 -8.73 1.36
N VAL A 165 -14.51 -9.32 0.30
CA VAL A 165 -15.23 -9.58 -0.96
C VAL A 165 -16.47 -10.47 -0.73
N PRO A 166 -16.41 -11.62 -0.03
CA PRO A 166 -17.59 -12.45 0.22
C PRO A 166 -18.63 -11.77 1.13
N ALA A 167 -18.20 -10.85 1.99
CA ALA A 167 -19.13 -10.10 2.83
C ALA A 167 -19.89 -9.06 2.00
N ALA A 168 -19.20 -8.33 1.11
CA ALA A 168 -19.83 -7.36 0.20
C ALA A 168 -20.88 -8.00 -0.70
N MET A 169 -20.69 -9.26 -1.13
CA MET A 169 -21.64 -9.99 -1.99
C MET A 169 -23.08 -9.96 -1.47
N LYS A 170 -23.27 -9.99 -0.15
CA LYS A 170 -24.59 -10.15 0.51
C LYS A 170 -25.17 -8.83 1.02
N MET A 171 -24.49 -7.71 0.81
CA MET A 171 -24.92 -6.41 1.34
C MET A 171 -25.95 -5.78 0.42
N VAL A 172 -27.11 -5.43 0.98
CA VAL A 172 -28.19 -4.76 0.24
C VAL A 172 -27.85 -3.30 -0.01
N ASP A 173 -27.43 -2.58 1.04
CA ASP A 173 -27.15 -1.14 0.98
C ASP A 173 -25.79 -0.80 1.61
N GLY A 174 -25.17 0.29 1.12
CA GLY A 174 -23.97 0.88 1.73
C GLY A 174 -22.71 0.02 1.58
N SER A 175 -22.72 -0.91 0.63
CA SER A 175 -21.63 -1.85 0.38
C SER A 175 -20.34 -1.15 -0.07
N LEU A 176 -20.44 -0.08 -0.87
CA LEU A 176 -19.28 0.66 -1.35
C LEU A 176 -18.66 1.51 -0.24
N LEU A 177 -19.50 2.12 0.61
CA LEU A 177 -19.05 2.87 1.79
C LEU A 177 -18.33 1.94 2.77
N TRP A 178 -18.92 0.78 3.07
CA TRP A 178 -18.31 -0.23 3.93
C TRP A 178 -16.98 -0.73 3.37
N ALA A 179 -16.92 -1.04 2.07
CA ALA A 179 -15.69 -1.46 1.40
C ALA A 179 -14.59 -0.38 1.48
N SER A 180 -14.97 0.89 1.36
CA SER A 180 -14.07 2.04 1.51
C SER A 180 -13.46 2.11 2.92
N PHE A 181 -14.27 1.92 3.96
CA PHE A 181 -13.79 1.85 5.35
C PHE A 181 -12.93 0.62 5.61
N LEU A 182 -13.24 -0.53 5.00
CA LEU A 182 -12.44 -1.74 5.16
C LEU A 182 -11.04 -1.58 4.56
N VAL A 183 -10.93 -0.95 3.38
CA VAL A 183 -9.63 -0.60 2.78
C VAL A 183 -8.89 0.40 3.66
N ALA A 184 -9.57 1.44 4.15
CA ALA A 184 -8.97 2.42 5.05
C ALA A 184 -8.43 1.77 6.35
N LEU A 185 -9.18 0.84 6.93
CA LEU A 185 -8.75 0.05 8.08
C LEU A 185 -7.51 -0.80 7.74
N GLY A 186 -7.52 -1.51 6.61
CA GLY A 186 -6.38 -2.32 6.19
C GLY A 186 -5.10 -1.51 5.99
N PHE A 187 -5.22 -0.35 5.35
CA PHE A 187 -4.09 0.55 5.15
C PHE A 187 -3.61 1.15 6.48
N SER A 188 -4.53 1.55 7.36
CA SER A 188 -4.18 2.07 8.70
C SER A 188 -3.46 1.02 9.54
N ALA A 189 -3.94 -0.22 9.55
CA ALA A 189 -3.29 -1.33 10.24
C ALA A 189 -1.89 -1.61 9.68
N THR A 190 -1.73 -1.57 8.35
CA THR A 190 -0.42 -1.68 7.69
C THR A 190 0.51 -0.55 8.09
N VAL A 191 0.05 0.71 8.12
CA VAL A 191 0.86 1.86 8.57
C VAL A 191 1.32 1.66 10.03
N LEU A 192 0.41 1.32 10.93
CA LEU A 192 0.74 1.09 12.34
C LEU A 192 1.74 -0.06 12.51
N TRP A 193 1.57 -1.15 11.77
CA TRP A 193 2.50 -2.28 11.82
C TRP A 193 3.89 -1.89 11.30
N TYR A 194 3.96 -1.14 10.20
CA TYR A 194 5.22 -0.59 9.71
C TYR A 194 5.93 0.29 10.75
N LEU A 195 5.20 1.18 11.42
CA LEU A 195 5.76 2.04 12.46
C LEU A 195 6.23 1.22 13.66
N TYR A 196 5.44 0.25 14.12
CA TYR A 196 5.84 -0.67 15.19
C TYR A 196 7.13 -1.43 14.85
N SER A 197 7.21 -1.99 13.62
CA SER A 197 8.42 -2.66 13.13
C SER A 197 9.61 -1.71 13.06
N ALA A 198 9.40 -0.44 12.72
CA ALA A 198 10.46 0.57 12.71
C ALA A 198 11.01 0.85 14.11
N PHE A 199 10.14 1.03 15.12
CA PHE A 199 10.59 1.24 16.51
C PHE A 199 11.34 0.03 17.05
N ARG A 200 10.83 -1.18 16.80
CA ARG A 200 11.49 -2.42 17.21
C ARG A 200 12.87 -2.60 16.55
N ALA A 201 13.07 -2.10 15.34
CA ALA A 201 14.37 -2.15 14.66
C ALA A 201 15.39 -1.19 15.29
N ILE A 202 14.96 -0.09 15.91
CA ILE A 202 15.85 0.87 16.61
C ILE A 202 16.28 0.33 17.99
N GLU A 203 15.44 -0.47 18.64
CA GLU A 203 15.73 -1.07 19.95
C GLU A 203 16.72 -2.24 19.89
N ARG A 204 16.99 -2.77 18.70
CA ARG A 204 18.08 -3.74 18.48
C ARG A 204 19.43 -3.04 18.48
#